data_AF-A0AAV4IJD2-F1
#
_entry.id   AF-A0AAV4IJD2-F1
#
_cell.length_a   1.000
_cell.length_b   1.000
_cell.length_c   1.000
_cell.angle_alpha   90.00
_cell.angle_beta   90.00
_cell.angle_gamma   90.00
#
_symmetry.space_group_name_H-M   'P 1'
#
loop_
_entity.id
_entity.type
_entity.pdbx_description
1 polymer ?
#
loop_
_entity_poly.entity_id
_entity_poly.type
_entity_poly.pdbx_seq_one_letter_code
_entity_poly.pdbx_strand_id
1 'polypeptide(L)'
;MDCNENKSKYPTRARHETLKERLLLKNIKQLKLKYFGHVVRHNNLEKLCLEGAVEGRRGRGRPRRRWTQDTSDWLGFSVREASIHSCARQRRFPISCVGGYVLQGSP
;
A
#
# COMPACT_ATOMS: atom_id res chain seq x y z
N MET A 1 32.91 -16.84 -23.57
CA MET A 1 33.03 -17.45 -22.22
C MET A 1 31.82 -16.98 -21.44
N ASP A 2 30.68 -17.58 -21.78
CA ASP A 2 29.36 -17.27 -21.24
C ASP A 2 29.12 -18.17 -20.03
N CYS A 3 28.79 -17.60 -18.87
CA CYS A 3 28.32 -18.36 -17.71
C CYS A 3 27.52 -17.46 -16.77
N ASN A 4 26.28 -17.12 -17.11
CA ASN A 4 25.26 -16.90 -16.08
C ASN A 4 23.87 -17.38 -16.52
N GLU A 5 23.83 -18.58 -17.10
CA GLU A 5 22.63 -19.41 -17.12
C GLU A 5 22.62 -20.25 -15.85
N ASN A 6 21.98 -19.76 -14.79
CA ASN A 6 21.61 -20.63 -13.66
C ASN A 6 20.25 -20.20 -13.07
N LYS A 7 19.21 -20.26 -13.92
CA LYS A 7 17.81 -20.38 -13.47
C LYS A 7 17.29 -21.83 -13.52
N SER A 8 18.11 -22.81 -13.89
CA SER A 8 17.63 -24.16 -14.20
C SER A 8 18.45 -25.26 -13.52
N LYS A 9 18.44 -25.31 -12.18
CA LYS A 9 18.91 -26.52 -11.46
C LYS A 9 17.87 -27.15 -10.53
N TYR A 10 16.80 -26.41 -10.21
CA TYR A 10 15.68 -26.93 -9.43
C TYR A 10 14.40 -26.53 -10.16
N PRO A 11 13.48 -27.47 -10.47
CA PRO A 11 12.14 -27.06 -10.84
C PRO A 11 11.59 -26.28 -9.65
N THR A 12 11.35 -24.98 -9.82
CA THR A 12 10.54 -24.21 -8.86
C THR A 12 9.23 -24.96 -8.75
N ARG A 13 9.04 -25.72 -7.66
CA ARG A 13 7.81 -26.47 -7.38
C ARG A 13 6.66 -25.49 -7.55
N ALA A 14 5.91 -25.65 -8.64
CA ALA A 14 4.67 -24.92 -8.82
C ALA A 14 3.81 -25.29 -7.61
N ARG A 15 3.61 -24.34 -6.69
CA ARG A 15 2.68 -24.54 -5.58
C ARG A 15 1.31 -24.74 -6.22
N HIS A 16 0.78 -25.96 -6.14
CA HIS A 16 -0.61 -26.20 -6.45
C HIS A 16 -1.43 -25.52 -5.35
N GLU A 17 -1.78 -24.27 -5.58
CA GLU A 17 -2.66 -23.53 -4.68
C GLU A 17 -4.03 -24.20 -4.69
N THR A 18 -4.46 -24.62 -3.51
CA THR A 18 -5.82 -25.10 -3.31
C THR A 18 -6.81 -23.94 -3.47
N LEU A 19 -8.05 -24.25 -3.84
CA LEU A 19 -9.11 -23.22 -3.93
C LEU A 19 -9.28 -22.46 -2.60
N LYS A 20 -9.07 -23.12 -1.47
CA LYS A 20 -9.13 -22.52 -0.13
C LYS A 20 -8.04 -21.45 0.07
N GLU A 21 -6.80 -21.72 -0.34
CA GLU A 21 -5.69 -20.77 -0.24
C GLU A 21 -5.92 -19.55 -1.13
N ARG A 22 -6.41 -19.74 -2.35
CA ARG A 22 -6.77 -18.64 -3.25
C ARG A 22 -7.85 -17.73 -2.67
N LEU A 23 -8.90 -18.32 -2.10
CA LEU A 23 -9.99 -17.58 -1.46
C LEU A 23 -9.51 -16.83 -0.21
N LEU A 24 -8.68 -17.46 0.62
CA LEU A 24 -8.12 -16.86 1.82
C LEU A 24 -7.23 -15.65 1.47
N LEU A 25 -6.30 -15.80 0.52
CA LEU A 25 -5.45 -14.70 0.06
C LEU A 25 -6.27 -13.55 -0.52
N LYS A 26 -7.34 -13.85 -1.29
CA LYS A 26 -8.26 -12.85 -1.82
C LYS A 26 -8.97 -12.09 -0.69
N ASN A 27 -9.46 -12.78 0.33
CA ASN A 27 -10.13 -12.15 1.48
C ASN A 27 -9.16 -11.28 2.29
N ILE A 28 -7.94 -11.75 2.55
CA ILE A 28 -6.92 -10.98 3.27
C ILE A 28 -6.56 -9.71 2.51
N LYS A 29 -6.38 -9.78 1.18
CA LYS A 29 -6.13 -8.60 0.34
C LYS A 29 -7.26 -7.58 0.44
N GLN A 30 -8.53 -8.03 0.46
CA GLN A 30 -9.69 -7.15 0.62
C GLN A 30 -9.73 -6.48 2.00
N LEU A 31 -9.46 -7.23 3.07
CA LEU A 31 -9.43 -6.67 4.43
C LEU A 31 -8.30 -5.64 4.60
N LYS A 32 -7.12 -5.95 4.07
CA LYS A 32 -5.96 -5.05 4.10
C LYS A 32 -6.25 -3.74 3.35
N LEU A 33 -6.93 -3.81 2.20
CA LEU A 33 -7.37 -2.63 1.44
C LEU A 33 -8.45 -1.82 2.18
N LYS A 34 -9.39 -2.49 2.85
CA LYS A 34 -10.43 -1.82 3.67
C LYS A 34 -9.80 -1.05 4.84
N TYR A 35 -8.83 -1.67 5.52
CA TYR A 35 -8.10 -1.02 6.61
C TYR A 35 -7.21 0.12 6.10
N PHE A 36 -6.55 -0.05 4.96
CA PHE A 36 -5.83 1.05 4.29
C PHE A 36 -6.72 2.25 4.03
N GLY A 37 -7.91 2.05 3.45
CA GLY A 37 -8.87 3.13 3.23
C GLY A 37 -9.40 3.74 4.52
N HIS A 38 -9.50 2.99 5.62
CA HIS A 38 -9.84 3.54 6.94
C HIS A 38 -8.75 4.48 7.44
N VAL A 39 -7.49 4.04 7.46
CA VAL A 39 -6.34 4.85 7.91
C VAL A 39 -6.17 6.12 7.06
N VAL A 40 -6.33 6.04 5.74
CA VAL A 40 -6.14 7.21 4.85
C VAL A 40 -7.20 8.28 5.09
N ARG A 41 -8.46 7.89 5.40
CA ARG A 41 -9.58 8.82 5.62
C ARG A 41 -9.59 9.47 7.00
N HIS A 42 -9.07 8.80 8.01
CA HIS A 42 -9.05 9.32 9.38
C HIS A 42 -7.66 9.87 9.74
N ASN A 43 -7.58 11.15 10.10
CA ASN A 43 -6.35 11.80 10.58
C ASN A 43 -6.09 11.47 12.06
N ASN A 44 -5.99 10.18 12.39
CA ASN A 44 -5.73 9.69 13.73
C ASN A 44 -4.23 9.46 13.96
N LEU A 45 -3.85 9.14 15.21
CA LEU A 45 -2.49 8.75 15.58
C LEU A 45 -1.94 7.65 14.66
N GLU A 46 -2.78 6.69 14.25
CA GLU A 46 -2.42 5.62 13.32
C GLU A 46 -1.85 6.15 12.00
N LYS A 47 -2.48 7.18 11.39
CA LYS A 47 -2.00 7.78 10.15
C LYS A 47 -0.64 8.45 10.33
N LEU A 48 -0.46 9.22 11.41
CA LEU A 48 0.80 9.88 11.74
C LEU A 48 1.93 8.86 11.98
N CYS A 49 1.65 7.79 12.72
CA CYS A 49 2.60 6.71 12.97
C CYS A 49 2.98 5.97 11.68
N LEU A 50 2.01 5.72 10.78
CA LEU A 50 2.23 4.94 9.56
C LEU A 50 2.88 5.76 8.43
N GLU A 51 2.60 7.06 8.38
CA GLU A 51 3.29 7.99 7.48
C GLU A 51 4.70 8.31 8.00
N GLY A 52 4.93 8.20 9.31
CA GLY A 52 6.22 8.46 9.94
C GLY A 52 6.63 9.93 9.83
N ALA A 53 5.65 10.82 9.75
CA ALA A 53 5.83 12.27 9.81
C ALA A 53 5.83 12.68 11.29
N VAL A 54 6.93 12.40 11.99
CA VAL A 54 7.19 12.96 13.31
C VAL A 54 8.01 14.22 13.09
N GLU A 55 7.45 15.36 13.46
CA GLU A 55 8.18 16.64 13.44
C GLU A 55 9.32 16.57 14.45
N GLY A 56 10.56 16.64 13.96
CA GLY A 56 11.74 16.48 14.79
C GLY A 56 12.98 17.04 14.11
N ARG A 57 13.85 17.67 14.92
CA ARG A 57 15.08 18.34 14.47
C ARG A 57 16.22 17.38 14.07
N ARG A 58 16.05 16.07 14.25
CA ARG A 58 17.05 15.05 13.86
C ARG A 58 16.87 14.67 12.39
N GLY A 59 17.98 14.60 11.65
CA GLY A 59 17.97 14.21 10.24
C GLY A 59 17.39 12.80 10.03
N ARG A 60 16.74 12.60 8.88
CA ARG A 60 16.15 11.30 8.52
C ARG A 60 17.28 10.31 8.21
N GLY A 61 17.38 9.24 9.01
CA GLY A 61 18.29 8.13 8.70
C GLY A 61 17.85 7.34 7.46
N ARG A 62 18.46 6.16 7.22
CA ARG A 62 18.08 5.27 6.11
C ARG A 62 16.56 5.04 6.11
N PRO A 63 15.84 5.31 4.99
CA PRO A 63 14.40 5.11 4.93
C PRO A 63 14.06 3.66 5.27
N ARG A 64 13.26 3.44 6.31
CA ARG A 64 12.69 2.13 6.58
C ARG A 64 11.54 1.88 5.60
N ARG A 65 11.34 0.63 5.18
CA ARG A 65 10.10 0.24 4.47
C ARG A 65 8.92 0.68 5.32
N ARG A 66 8.02 1.46 4.73
CA ARG A 66 6.80 1.93 5.38
C ARG A 66 5.69 0.94 5.09
N TRP A 67 4.72 0.85 5.99
CA TRP A 67 3.53 0.03 5.79
C TRP A 67 2.78 0.37 4.48
N THR A 68 2.80 1.63 4.05
CA THR A 68 2.24 2.05 2.75
C THR A 68 2.97 1.41 1.57
N GLN A 69 4.30 1.34 1.63
CA GLN A 69 5.12 0.67 0.63
C GLN A 69 4.89 -0.85 0.66
N ASP A 70 4.83 -1.45 1.84
CA ASP A 70 4.54 -2.89 1.97
C ASP A 70 3.15 -3.26 1.49
N THR A 71 2.16 -2.37 1.68
CA THR A 71 0.81 -2.56 1.19
C THR A 71 0.74 -2.42 -0.33
N SER A 72 1.50 -1.47 -0.89
CA SER A 72 1.64 -1.29 -2.34
C SER A 72 2.25 -2.53 -3.00
N ASP A 73 3.37 -3.04 -2.46
CA ASP A 73 4.04 -4.24 -2.97
C ASP A 73 3.16 -5.50 -2.88
N TRP A 74 2.36 -5.63 -1.81
CA TRP A 74 1.53 -6.83 -1.58
C TRP A 74 0.23 -6.85 -2.39
N LEU A 75 -0.33 -5.67 -2.66
CA LEU A 75 -1.53 -5.52 -3.47
C LEU A 75 -1.22 -5.40 -4.96
N GLY A 76 0.01 -5.01 -5.33
CA GLY A 76 0.39 -4.71 -6.71
C GLY A 76 -0.21 -3.41 -7.22
N PHE A 77 -0.60 -2.51 -6.32
CA PHE A 77 -1.18 -1.20 -6.63
C PHE A 77 -0.24 -0.12 -6.13
N SER A 78 -0.14 0.98 -6.88
CA SER A 78 0.41 2.22 -6.33
C SER A 78 -0.44 2.72 -5.15
N VAL A 79 0.16 3.55 -4.28
CA VAL A 79 -0.56 4.15 -3.14
C VAL A 79 -1.81 4.92 -3.61
N ARG A 80 -1.74 5.58 -4.77
CA ARG A 80 -2.88 6.29 -5.36
C ARG A 80 -3.98 5.35 -5.82
N GLU A 81 -3.63 4.27 -6.50
CA GLU A 81 -4.58 3.24 -6.93
C GLU A 81 -5.23 2.55 -5.73
N ALA A 82 -4.45 2.22 -4.69
CA ALA A 82 -4.98 1.66 -3.45
C ALA A 82 -6.01 2.61 -2.81
N SER A 83 -5.76 3.92 -2.81
CA SER A 83 -6.73 4.91 -2.32
C SER A 83 -8.02 4.90 -3.15
N ILE A 84 -7.93 4.88 -4.48
CA ILE A 84 -9.11 4.81 -5.38
C ILE A 84 -9.89 3.51 -5.15
N HIS A 85 -9.21 2.37 -5.13
CA HIS A 85 -9.82 1.06 -4.93
C HIS A 85 -10.44 0.89 -3.54
N SER A 86 -9.84 1.49 -2.50
CA SER A 86 -10.39 1.48 -1.15
C SER A 86 -11.67 2.33 -1.03
N CYS A 87 -11.79 3.38 -1.86
CA CYS A 87 -12.93 4.30 -1.90
C CYS A 87 -14.09 3.73 -2.74
N ALA A 88 -13.78 3.10 -3.89
CA ALA A 88 -14.77 2.56 -4.83
C ALA A 88 -15.69 1.47 -4.24
N ARG A 89 -15.30 0.83 -3.13
CA ARG A 89 -16.05 -0.27 -2.51
C ARG A 89 -16.98 0.17 -1.37
N GLN A 90 -16.96 1.44 -0.96
CA GLN A 90 -17.91 2.03 -0.01
C GLN A 90 -18.84 3.00 -0.75
N ARG A 91 -19.79 2.47 -1.52
CA ARG A 91 -20.95 3.26 -1.98
C ARG A 91 -21.87 3.56 -0.80
N ARG A 92 -21.49 4.55 -0.01
CA ARG A 92 -22.39 5.51 0.62
C ARG A 92 -21.50 6.73 0.88
N PHE A 93 -21.84 7.84 0.24
CA PHE A 93 -21.29 9.20 0.30
C PHE A 93 -20.59 9.71 -0.98
N PRO A 94 -20.98 10.92 -1.44
CA PRO A 94 -20.67 11.44 -2.77
C PRO A 94 -19.24 11.97 -2.90
N ILE A 95 -18.79 12.04 -4.15
CA ILE A 95 -17.47 12.47 -4.64
C ILE A 95 -17.33 13.99 -4.52
N SER A 96 -17.37 14.53 -3.30
CA SER A 96 -17.16 15.97 -3.05
C SER A 96 -16.09 16.20 -1.99
N CYS A 97 -14.91 15.62 -2.18
CA CYS A 97 -13.71 15.96 -1.41
C CYS A 97 -12.48 15.98 -2.34
N VAL A 98 -12.54 16.78 -3.41
CA VAL A 98 -11.32 17.35 -4.01
C VAL A 98 -11.36 18.85 -3.68
N GLY A 99 -11.20 19.15 -2.40
CA GLY A 99 -11.00 20.51 -1.88
C GLY A 99 -9.50 20.78 -1.84
N GLY A 100 -9.10 21.93 -2.40
CA GLY A 100 -7.74 22.23 -2.80
C GLY A 100 -6.73 22.41 -1.67
N TYR A 101 -5.48 22.14 -2.03
CA TYR A 101 -4.32 22.70 -1.35
C TYR A 101 -3.93 23.97 -2.10
N VAL A 102 -4.23 25.10 -1.46
CA VAL A 102 -3.68 26.41 -1.75
C VAL A 102 -2.16 26.31 -1.58
N LEU A 103 -1.41 26.41 -2.67
CA LEU A 103 0.02 26.71 -2.60
C LEU A 103 0.15 28.22 -2.43
N GLN A 104 0.34 28.66 -1.18
CA GLN A 104 0.96 29.96 -0.90
C GLN A 104 2.45 29.87 -1.21
N GLY A 105 2.96 30.86 -1.95
CA GLY A 105 4.37 31.02 -2.23
C GLY A 105 4.61 32.20 -3.17
N SER A 106 4.47 33.42 -2.66
CA SER A 106 5.29 34.57 -3.08
C SER A 106 6.55 34.59 -2.19
N PRO A 107 7.70 35.12 -2.63
CA PRO A 107 7.87 36.44 -3.24
C PRO A 107 7.83 36.44 -4.77
#